data_AF-A0A501XD57-F1
#
_entry.id   AF-A0A501XD57-F1
#
_cell.length_a   1.000
_cell.length_b   1.000
_cell.length_c   1.000
_cell.angle_alpha   90.00
_cell.angle_beta   90.00
_cell.angle_gamma   90.00
#
_symmetry.space_group_name_H-M   'P 1'
#
loop_
_entity.id
_entity.type
_entity.pdbx_description
1 polymer ?
#
loop_
_entity_poly.entity_id
_entity_poly.type
_entity_poly.pdbx_seq_one_letter_code
_entity_poly.pdbx_strand_id
1 'polypeptide(L)' 'MQLFADLARRAALVATGQLGWSPDEFWRSTAAELALAIEGRAGPGEPAPLDRRELERMQRGASDGR' A
#
# COMPACT_ATOMS: atom_id res chain seq x y z
N MET A 1 -28.16 8.74 5.82
CA MET A 1 -27.71 7.69 4.86
C MET A 1 -26.62 8.13 3.89
N GLN A 2 -26.31 9.43 3.71
CA GLN A 2 -25.25 9.91 2.80
C GLN A 2 -23.85 9.33 3.11
N LEU A 3 -23.51 9.17 4.40
CA LEU A 3 -22.18 8.73 4.85
C LEU A 3 -21.75 7.36 4.31
N PHE A 4 -22.67 6.38 4.30
CA PHE A 4 -22.36 5.04 3.78
C PHE A 4 -22.13 5.06 2.27
N ALA A 5 -23.02 5.72 1.53
CA ALA A 5 -22.92 5.82 0.08
C ALA A 5 -21.62 6.52 -0.35
N ASP A 6 -21.23 7.58 0.36
CA ASP A 6 -19.98 8.28 0.13
C ASP A 6 -18.75 7.41 0.39
N LEU A 7 -18.77 6.65 1.50
CA LEU A 7 -17.68 5.74 1.85
C LEU A 7 -17.55 4.61 0.83
N ALA A 8 -18.67 3.99 0.46
CA ALA A 8 -18.74 2.93 -0.53
C ALA A 8 -18.25 3.42 -1.90
N ARG A 9 -18.62 4.64 -2.31
CA ARG A 9 -18.13 5.25 -3.56
C ARG A 9 -16.61 5.42 -3.56
N ARG A 10 -16.04 5.93 -2.47
CA ARG A 10 -14.57 6.12 -2.34
C ARG A 10 -13.84 4.78 -2.36
N ALA A 11 -14.37 3.79 -1.63
CA ALA A 11 -13.83 2.44 -1.59
C ALA A 11 -13.88 1.76 -2.97
N ALA A 12 -15.01 1.87 -3.68
CA ALA A 12 -15.17 1.33 -5.03
C ALA A 12 -14.19 1.94 -6.03
N LEU A 13 -13.92 3.26 -5.95
CA LEU A 13 -12.92 3.92 -6.80
C LEU A 13 -11.51 3.33 -6.62
N VAL A 14 -11.12 3.03 -5.38
CA VAL A 14 -9.83 2.40 -5.09
C VAL A 14 -9.82 0.96 -5.60
N ALA A 15 -10.87 0.19 -5.33
CA ALA A 15 -10.96 -1.21 -5.73
C ALA A 15 -10.93 -1.38 -7.26
N THR A 16 -11.76 -0.65 -8.01
CA THR A 16 -11.82 -0.80 -9.47
C THR A 16 -10.65 -0.12 -10.18
N GLY A 17 -10.08 0.94 -9.61
CA GLY A 17 -8.98 1.69 -10.21
C GLY A 17 -7.59 1.12 -9.89
N GLN A 18 -7.28 0.94 -8.61
CA GLN A 18 -5.92 0.60 -8.14
C GLN A 18 -5.70 -0.90 -7.98
N LEU A 19 -6.75 -1.64 -7.59
CA LEU A 19 -6.71 -3.09 -7.40
C LEU A 19 -7.17 -3.85 -8.66
N GLY A 20 -7.85 -3.18 -9.60
CA GLY A 20 -8.34 -3.79 -10.84
C GLY A 20 -9.54 -4.72 -10.65
N TRP A 21 -10.23 -4.62 -9.51
CA TRP A 21 -11.42 -5.43 -9.23
C TRP A 21 -12.59 -5.05 -10.11
N SER A 22 -13.44 -6.03 -10.40
CA SER A 22 -14.76 -5.74 -10.96
C SER A 22 -15.70 -5.12 -9.91
N PRO A 23 -16.77 -4.40 -10.30
CA PRO A 23 -17.78 -3.95 -9.34
C PRO A 23 -18.39 -5.09 -8.52
N ASP A 24 -18.58 -6.27 -9.12
CA ASP A 24 -19.12 -7.44 -8.44
C ASP A 24 -18.16 -7.99 -7.37
N GLU A 25 -16.87 -8.00 -7.66
CA GLU A 25 -15.84 -8.42 -6.71
C GLU A 25 -15.77 -7.47 -5.51
N PHE A 26 -15.90 -6.15 -5.74
CA PHE A 26 -16.01 -5.17 -4.65
C PHE A 26 -17.22 -5.43 -3.75
N TRP A 27 -18.41 -5.63 -4.33
CA TRP A 27 -19.63 -5.85 -3.53
C TRP A 27 -19.68 -7.21 -2.82
N ARG A 28 -18.94 -8.20 -3.33
CA ARG A 28 -18.79 -9.51 -2.68
C ARG A 28 -17.72 -9.53 -1.59
N SER A 29 -16.79 -8.59 -1.62
CA SER A 29 -15.70 -8.50 -0.65
C SER A 29 -16.13 -7.81 0.63
N THR A 30 -15.57 -8.24 1.74
CA THR A 30 -15.73 -7.59 3.05
C THR A 30 -14.82 -6.37 3.17
N ALA A 31 -15.12 -5.49 4.12
CA ALA A 31 -14.27 -4.34 4.42
C ALA A 31 -12.85 -4.73 4.85
N ALA A 32 -12.69 -5.86 5.55
CA ALA A 32 -11.39 -6.36 5.99
C ALA A 32 -10.55 -6.87 4.80
N GLU A 33 -11.17 -7.59 3.86
CA GLU A 33 -10.49 -8.05 2.65
C GLU A 33 -10.06 -6.88 1.76
N LEU A 34 -10.89 -5.84 1.64
CA LEU A 34 -10.51 -4.62 0.94
C LEU A 34 -9.30 -3.93 1.61
N ALA A 35 -9.28 -3.83 2.94
CA ALA A 35 -8.15 -3.25 3.68
C ALA A 35 -6.85 -4.03 3.40
N LEU A 36 -6.93 -5.37 3.49
CA LEU A 36 -5.79 -6.24 3.23
C LEU A 36 -5.28 -6.12 1.79
N ALA A 37 -6.18 -6.00 0.81
CA ALA A 37 -5.80 -5.82 -0.59
C ALA A 37 -5.10 -4.46 -0.83
N ILE A 38 -5.55 -3.40 -0.16
CA ILE A 38 -4.90 -2.09 -0.20
C ILE A 38 -3.49 -2.16 0.43
N GLU A 39 -3.36 -2.78 1.60
CA GLU A 39 -2.07 -2.98 2.27
C GLU A 39 -1.10 -3.80 1.41
N GLY A 40 -1.56 -4.90 0.81
CA GLY A 40 -0.75 -5.73 -0.08
C GLY A 40 -0.24 -4.97 -1.31
N ARG A 41 -0.99 -3.98 -1.81
CA ARG A 41 -0.58 -3.11 -2.94
C ARG A 41 0.45 -2.07 -2.53
N ALA A 42 0.37 -1.54 -1.32
CA ALA A 42 1.32 -0.56 -0.78
C ALA A 42 2.71 -1.18 -0.49
N GLY A 43 2.79 -2.51 -0.42
CA GLY A 43 3.99 -3.23 -0.01
C GLY A 43 4.21 -3.18 1.50
N PRO A 44 5.17 -3.93 2.05
CA PRO A 44 5.60 -3.71 3.43
C PRO A 44 5.98 -2.23 3.54
N GLY A 45 5.32 -1.49 4.44
CA GLY A 45 5.47 -0.05 4.56
C GLY A 45 6.94 0.34 4.45
N GLU A 46 7.23 1.31 3.58
CA GLU A 46 8.60 1.69 3.22
C GLU A 46 9.50 1.64 4.45
N PRO A 47 10.60 0.86 4.42
CA PRO A 47 11.53 0.86 5.55
C PRO A 47 11.89 2.31 5.84
N ALA A 48 11.90 2.66 7.12
CA ALA A 48 12.21 4.02 7.55
C ALA A 48 13.41 4.56 6.76
N PRO A 49 13.38 5.81 6.29
CA PRO A 49 14.47 6.36 5.50
C PRO A 49 15.79 6.12 6.21
N LEU A 50 16.78 5.56 5.50
CA LEU A 50 18.10 5.28 6.05
C LEU A 50 18.64 6.53 6.75
N ASP A 51 19.06 6.38 8.00
CA ASP A 51 19.69 7.50 8.68
C ASP A 51 21.08 7.78 8.08
N ARG A 52 21.61 8.98 8.33
CA ARG A 52 22.91 9.39 7.78
C ARG A 52 24.04 8.43 8.19
N ARG A 53 23.95 7.84 9.38
CA ARG A 53 24.99 6.93 9.89
C ARG A 53 24.94 5.57 9.20
N GLU A 54 23.75 5.07 8.86
CA GLU A 54 23.54 3.87 8.07
C GLU A 54 24.07 4.05 6.65
N LEU A 55 23.78 5.19 6.02
CA LEU A 55 24.27 5.52 4.69
C LEU A 55 25.82 5.55 4.65
N GLU A 56 26.44 6.19 5.65
CA GLU A 56 27.90 6.26 5.78
C GLU A 56 28.55 4.88 6.03
N ARG A 57 27.90 3.98 6.78
CA ARG A 57 28.39 2.60 6.98
C ARG A 57 28.38 1.81 5.68
N MET A 58 27.32 1.94 4.88
CA MET A 58 27.23 1.24 3.59
C MET A 58 28.28 1.74 2.58
N GLN A 59 28.52 3.06 2.53
CA GLN A 59 29.53 3.64 1.64
C GLN A 59 30.95 3.17 1.97
N ARG A 60 31.29 3.07 3.25
CA ARG A 60 32.59 2.55 3.70
C ARG A 60 32.77 1.07 3.37
N GLY A 61 31.74 0.24 3.59
CA GLY A 61 31.77 -1.19 3.24
C GLY A 61 31.85 -1.44 1.73
N ALA A 62 31.29 -0.53 0.90
CA ALA A 62 31.38 -0.60 -0.56
C ALA A 62 32.74 -0.14 -1.11
N SER A 63 33.48 0.72 -0.37
CA SER A 63 34.80 1.20 -0.77
C SER A 63 35.95 0.26 -0.42
N ASP A 64 35.73 -0.73 0.44
CA ASP A 64 36.75 -1.72 0.89
C ASP A 64 36.93 -2.89 -0.09
N GLY A 65 36.32 -2.81 -1.28
CA GLY A 65 36.54 -3.70 -2.40
C GLY A 65 37.51 -3.12 -3.44
N ARG A 66 38.81 -2.99 -3.11
CA ARG A 66 39.88 -2.95 -4.11
C ARG A 66 41.24 -3.32 -3.53
#